data_AF-A0A553PVH1-F1
#
_entry.id   AF-A0A553PVH1-F1
#
_cell.length_a   1.000
_cell.length_b   1.000
_cell.length_c   1.000
_cell.angle_alpha   90.00
_cell.angle_beta   90.00
_cell.angle_gamma   90.00
#
_symmetry.space_group_name_H-M   'P 1'
#
loop_
_entity.id
_entity.type
_entity.pdbx_description
1 polymer ?
#
loop_
_entity_poly.entity_id
_entity_poly.type
_entity_poly.pdbx_seq_one_letter_code
_entity_poly.pdbx_strand_id
1 'polypeptide(L)'
;MSEPSVKRVRTSLPFCRTHVASAGSPVSQSFPRAVEESLCGVSTVLMEISYRLESLRPATEHVNALLPALEILRNQWLEEMSIMVELNHLANKQQDPHTAGVIKTQFIEPLSPKVKLVGDLLTSARKVGCTDDSMQGFAEYLIDQLDQHLTDA
;
A
#
# COMPACT_ATOMS: atom_id res chain seq x y z
N MET A 1 -15.01 13.67 37.89
CA MET A 1 -13.84 14.16 37.12
C MET A 1 -14.04 13.66 35.70
N SER A 2 -14.33 14.56 34.76
CA SER A 2 -14.63 14.20 33.37
C SER A 2 -13.33 14.01 32.60
N GLU A 3 -13.15 12.85 31.96
CA GLU A 3 -12.06 12.59 31.02
C GLU A 3 -12.04 13.65 29.90
N PRO A 4 -10.85 14.10 29.45
CA PRO A 4 -10.77 15.07 28.37
C PRO A 4 -11.23 14.42 27.07
N SER A 5 -12.29 14.98 26.48
CA SER A 5 -12.76 14.66 25.13
C SER A 5 -11.64 14.96 24.13
N VAL A 6 -10.88 13.93 23.75
CA VAL A 6 -9.90 14.00 22.66
C VAL A 6 -10.70 14.26 21.39
N LYS A 7 -10.62 15.49 20.88
CA LYS A 7 -11.29 15.90 19.64
C LYS A 7 -10.80 14.98 18.52
N ARG A 8 -11.70 14.11 18.06
CA ARG A 8 -11.46 13.09 17.02
C ARG A 8 -10.81 13.77 15.81
N VAL A 9 -9.57 13.38 15.51
CA VAL A 9 -8.89 13.85 14.30
C VAL A 9 -9.63 13.30 13.09
N ARG A 10 -9.96 14.17 12.12
CA ARG A 10 -10.65 13.79 10.89
C ARG A 10 -9.64 13.07 9.98
N THR A 11 -9.78 11.75 9.86
CA THR A 11 -8.99 10.88 8.96
C THR A 11 -9.96 10.01 8.17
N SER A 12 -9.62 9.67 6.93
CA SER A 12 -10.22 8.59 6.13
C SER A 12 -9.67 7.20 6.50
N LEU A 13 -8.63 7.12 7.35
CA LEU A 13 -8.09 5.84 7.79
C LEU A 13 -9.17 4.92 8.41
N PRO A 14 -9.13 3.63 8.10
CA PRO A 14 -9.97 2.64 8.76
C PRO A 14 -9.62 2.58 10.25
N PHE A 15 -10.64 2.59 11.10
CA PHE A 15 -10.50 2.41 12.53
C PHE A 15 -11.05 1.06 12.95
N CYS A 16 -10.29 0.34 13.78
CA CYS A 16 -10.76 -0.92 14.34
C CYS A 16 -11.84 -0.68 15.40
N ARG A 17 -13.07 -1.14 15.15
CA ARG A 17 -14.22 -0.94 16.04
C ARG A 17 -14.17 -1.78 17.32
N THR A 18 -13.36 -2.84 17.33
CA THR A 18 -13.17 -3.75 18.46
C THR A 18 -11.80 -3.58 19.11
N HIS A 19 -11.11 -2.47 18.82
CA HIS A 19 -9.77 -2.23 19.34
C HIS A 19 -9.79 -2.18 20.87
N VAL A 20 -9.09 -3.12 21.50
CA VAL A 20 -8.79 -3.09 22.92
C VAL A 20 -7.38 -2.56 23.03
N ALA A 21 -7.25 -1.33 23.54
CA ALA A 21 -5.94 -0.69 23.75
C ALA A 21 -5.05 -1.62 24.56
N SER A 22 -3.79 -1.76 24.15
CA SER A 22 -2.84 -2.60 24.88
C SER A 22 -2.67 -2.07 26.31
N ALA A 23 -3.20 -2.81 27.28
CA ALA A 23 -3.15 -2.44 28.69
C ALA A 23 -1.69 -2.52 29.17
N GLY A 24 -0.99 -1.38 29.13
CA GLY A 24 0.25 -1.13 29.87
C GLY A 24 1.37 -2.14 29.62
N SER A 25 1.94 -2.16 28.43
CA SER A 25 3.26 -2.78 28.24
C SER A 25 4.33 -1.91 28.93
N PRO A 26 5.24 -2.48 29.72
CA PRO A 26 6.31 -1.74 30.41
C PRO A 26 7.32 -1.08 29.44
N VAL A 27 7.18 -1.31 28.13
CA VAL A 27 8.05 -0.79 27.07
C VAL A 27 7.38 0.37 26.30
N SER A 28 6.08 0.62 26.49
CA SER A 28 5.33 1.65 25.77
C SER A 28 5.63 3.05 26.30
N GLN A 29 6.75 3.65 25.90
CA GLN A 29 6.91 5.10 25.99
C GLN A 29 5.84 5.77 25.12
N SER A 30 4.81 6.36 25.74
CA SER A 30 3.83 7.28 25.14
C SER A 30 3.38 6.97 23.70
N PHE A 31 2.93 5.74 23.43
CA PHE A 31 2.39 5.40 22.11
C PHE A 31 1.01 6.05 21.91
N PRO A 32 0.79 6.91 20.89
CA PRO A 32 -0.48 7.58 20.75
C PRO A 32 -1.60 6.62 20.38
N ARG A 33 -2.65 6.55 21.21
CA ARG A 33 -3.81 5.67 20.99
C ARG A 33 -4.47 5.81 19.62
N ALA A 34 -4.51 7.01 19.06
CA ALA A 34 -5.05 7.22 17.72
C ALA A 34 -4.22 6.52 16.63
N VAL A 35 -2.90 6.48 16.78
CA VAL A 35 -1.99 5.79 15.87
C VAL A 35 -2.13 4.28 16.04
N GLU A 36 -2.26 3.79 17.28
CA GLU A 36 -2.52 2.38 17.61
C GLU A 36 -3.82 1.86 16.98
N GLU A 37 -4.93 2.59 17.19
CA GLU A 37 -6.25 2.24 16.65
C GLU A 37 -6.26 2.24 15.12
N SER A 38 -5.58 3.22 14.50
CA SER A 38 -5.44 3.28 13.05
C SER A 38 -4.55 2.17 12.50
N LEU A 39 -3.41 1.85 13.12
CA LEU A 39 -2.58 0.72 12.72
C LEU A 39 -3.34 -0.60 12.74
N CYS A 40 -4.17 -0.79 13.78
CA CYS A 40 -5.02 -1.96 13.91
C CYS A 40 -6.09 -2.04 12.80
N GLY A 41 -6.67 -0.92 12.36
CA GLY A 41 -7.59 -0.90 11.23
C GLY A 41 -6.90 -1.08 9.88
N VAL A 42 -5.72 -0.46 9.71
CA VAL A 42 -4.92 -0.52 8.49
C VAL A 42 -4.40 -1.94 8.25
N SER A 43 -4.02 -2.70 9.28
CA SER A 43 -3.54 -4.08 9.11
C SER A 43 -4.56 -5.01 8.45
N THR A 44 -5.86 -4.84 8.76
CA THR A 44 -6.94 -5.58 8.08
C THR A 44 -7.00 -5.24 6.60
N VAL A 45 -6.94 -3.95 6.25
CA VAL A 45 -7.00 -3.52 4.84
C VAL A 45 -5.76 -3.98 4.08
N LEU A 46 -4.56 -3.91 4.69
CA LEU A 46 -3.34 -4.45 4.08
C LEU A 46 -3.44 -5.95 3.82
N MET A 47 -4.03 -6.71 4.76
CA MET A 47 -4.26 -8.14 4.55
C MET A 47 -5.21 -8.40 3.36
N GLU A 48 -6.27 -7.61 3.22
CA GLU A 48 -7.19 -7.69 2.07
C GLU A 48 -6.50 -7.28 0.75
N ILE A 49 -5.64 -6.28 0.76
CA ILE A 49 -4.83 -5.89 -0.41
C ILE A 49 -3.87 -7.02 -0.79
N SER A 50 -3.13 -7.58 0.17
CA SER A 50 -2.20 -8.70 -0.04
C SER A 50 -2.91 -9.93 -0.60
N TYR A 51 -4.08 -10.29 -0.07
CA TYR A 51 -4.85 -11.42 -0.60
C TYR A 51 -5.28 -11.19 -2.05
N ARG A 52 -5.73 -9.98 -2.38
CA ARG A 52 -6.09 -9.61 -3.75
C ARG A 52 -4.86 -9.64 -4.67
N LEU A 53 -3.70 -9.18 -4.21
CA LEU A 53 -2.44 -9.25 -4.95
C LEU A 53 -1.98 -10.69 -5.22
N GLU A 54 -2.05 -11.57 -4.22
CA GLU A 54 -1.71 -12.99 -4.38
C GLU A 54 -2.61 -13.67 -5.40
N SER A 55 -3.89 -13.33 -5.43
CA SER A 55 -4.85 -13.87 -6.41
C SER A 55 -4.59 -13.43 -7.85
N LEU A 56 -3.75 -12.41 -8.07
CA LEU A 56 -3.37 -11.95 -9.42
C LEU A 56 -2.18 -12.73 -10.01
N ARG A 57 -1.35 -13.40 -9.18
CA ARG A 57 -0.22 -14.20 -9.68
C ARG A 57 -0.59 -15.32 -10.66
N PRO A 58 -1.69 -16.08 -10.50
CA PRO A 58 -2.11 -17.09 -11.48
C PRO A 58 -2.73 -16.49 -12.75
N ALA A 59 -3.19 -15.23 -12.71
CA ALA A 59 -3.86 -14.59 -13.84
C ALA A 59 -2.89 -14.02 -14.89
N THR A 60 -1.60 -13.92 -14.57
CA THR A 60 -0.57 -13.39 -15.47
C THR A 60 0.03 -14.42 -16.42
N GLU A 61 -0.45 -15.68 -16.40
CA GLU A 61 0.07 -16.76 -17.27
C GLU A 61 -0.20 -16.53 -18.77
N HIS A 62 -1.11 -15.61 -19.13
CA HIS A 62 -1.40 -15.25 -20.51
C HIS A 62 -1.19 -13.75 -20.75
N VAL A 63 -0.42 -13.43 -21.79
CA VAL A 63 -0.07 -12.07 -22.25
C VAL A 63 -1.29 -11.15 -22.38
N ASN A 64 -2.44 -11.66 -22.83
CA ASN A 64 -3.66 -10.87 -23.01
C ASN A 64 -4.28 -10.37 -21.70
N ALA A 65 -3.99 -11.03 -20.57
CA ALA A 65 -4.46 -10.62 -19.25
C ALA A 65 -3.45 -9.72 -18.53
N LEU A 66 -2.24 -9.52 -19.07
CA LEU A 66 -1.17 -8.80 -18.40
C LEU A 66 -1.49 -7.32 -18.20
N LEU A 67 -2.00 -6.63 -19.22
CA LEU A 67 -2.34 -5.20 -19.09
C LEU A 67 -3.45 -4.97 -18.05
N PRO A 68 -4.61 -5.68 -18.10
CA PRO A 68 -5.60 -5.60 -17.03
C PRO A 68 -5.03 -5.96 -15.65
N ALA A 69 -4.18 -6.99 -15.55
CA ALA A 69 -3.56 -7.38 -14.29
C ALA A 69 -2.64 -6.27 -13.73
N LEU A 70 -1.86 -5.61 -14.59
CA LEU A 70 -1.00 -4.48 -14.21
C LEU A 70 -1.81 -3.25 -13.78
N GLU A 71 -2.95 -2.99 -14.40
CA GLU A 71 -3.87 -1.94 -13.97
C GLU A 71 -4.43 -2.20 -12.57
N ILE A 72 -4.85 -3.44 -12.30
CA ILE A 72 -5.34 -3.84 -10.98
C ILE A 72 -4.21 -3.74 -9.94
N LEU A 73 -3.03 -4.27 -10.25
CA LEU A 73 -1.83 -4.21 -9.39
C LEU A 73 -1.48 -2.76 -9.02
N ARG A 74 -1.42 -1.88 -10.02
CA ARG A 74 -1.16 -0.45 -9.80
C ARG A 74 -2.19 0.18 -8.87
N ASN A 75 -3.47 -0.12 -9.06
CA ASN A 75 -4.53 0.45 -8.25
C ASN A 75 -4.43 -0.02 -6.79
N GLN A 76 -4.09 -1.29 -6.57
CA GLN A 76 -3.87 -1.85 -5.22
C GLN A 76 -2.68 -1.20 -4.52
N TRP A 77 -1.56 -1.01 -5.20
CA TRP A 77 -0.41 -0.30 -4.63
C TRP A 77 -0.67 1.20 -4.39
N LEU A 78 -1.47 1.85 -5.24
CA LEU A 78 -1.89 3.23 -4.98
C LEU A 78 -2.80 3.34 -3.75
N GLU A 79 -3.70 2.38 -3.56
CA GLU A 79 -4.55 2.28 -2.37
C GLU A 79 -3.69 2.10 -1.11
N GLU A 80 -2.76 1.14 -1.11
CA GLU A 80 -1.82 0.91 -0.01
C GLU A 80 -0.96 2.15 0.27
N MET A 81 -0.39 2.78 -0.77
CA MET A 81 0.43 3.98 -0.62
C MET A 81 -0.37 5.14 -0.02
N SER A 82 -1.62 5.33 -0.45
CA SER A 82 -2.51 6.37 0.08
C SER A 82 -2.78 6.17 1.57
N ILE A 83 -3.07 4.93 1.98
CA ILE A 83 -3.30 4.57 3.38
C ILE A 83 -2.04 4.84 4.22
N MET A 84 -0.87 4.44 3.71
CA MET A 84 0.41 4.64 4.41
C MET A 84 0.77 6.11 4.55
N VAL A 85 0.56 6.93 3.51
CA VAL A 85 0.78 8.39 3.57
C VAL A 85 -0.13 9.03 4.62
N GLU A 86 -1.40 8.63 4.68
CA GLU A 86 -2.33 9.18 5.67
C GLU A 86 -1.97 8.75 7.10
N LEU A 87 -1.56 7.50 7.30
CA LEU A 87 -1.07 7.01 8.60
C LEU A 87 0.22 7.71 9.03
N ASN A 88 1.13 7.98 8.08
CA ASN A 88 2.33 8.76 8.32
C ASN A 88 2.00 10.18 8.79
N HIS A 89 1.02 10.82 8.13
CA HIS A 89 0.55 12.14 8.52
C HIS A 89 -0.07 12.13 9.93
N LEU A 90 -0.87 11.12 10.24
CA LEU A 90 -1.45 10.96 11.58
C LEU A 90 -0.37 10.80 12.66
N ALA A 91 0.65 9.96 12.42
CA ALA A 91 1.77 9.75 13.34
C ALA A 91 2.53 11.06 13.61
N ASN A 92 2.84 11.83 12.57
CA ASN A 92 3.46 13.15 12.72
C ASN A 92 2.59 14.12 13.54
N LYS A 93 1.27 14.13 13.30
CA LYS A 93 0.33 14.98 14.04
C LYS A 93 0.25 14.62 15.53
N GLN A 94 0.41 13.35 15.85
CA GLN A 94 0.41 12.83 17.23
C GLN A 94 1.81 12.87 17.87
N GLN A 95 2.78 13.54 17.23
CA GLN A 95 4.16 13.65 17.70
C GLN A 95 4.84 12.29 17.92
N ASP A 96 4.55 11.32 17.06
CA ASP A 96 5.20 10.01 17.02
C ASP A 96 6.15 9.91 15.81
N PRO A 97 7.38 10.46 15.92
CA PRO A 97 8.35 10.45 14.83
C PRO A 97 8.90 9.06 14.55
N HIS A 98 8.87 8.15 15.53
CA HIS A 98 9.35 6.79 15.35
C HIS A 98 8.44 6.04 14.37
N THR A 99 7.13 6.02 14.66
CA THR A 99 6.15 5.37 13.77
C THR A 99 6.10 6.04 12.40
N ALA A 100 6.18 7.37 12.34
CA ALA A 100 6.29 8.09 11.07
C ALA A 100 7.55 7.69 10.28
N GLY A 101 8.71 7.54 10.95
CA GLY A 101 9.94 7.07 10.32
C GLY A 101 9.81 5.66 9.75
N VAL A 102 9.21 4.75 10.51
CA VAL A 102 8.97 3.35 10.09
C VAL A 102 8.02 3.31 8.89
N ILE A 103 6.88 3.99 8.94
CA ILE A 103 5.91 4.00 7.83
C ILE A 103 6.57 4.54 6.56
N LYS A 104 7.36 5.61 6.68
CA LYS A 104 8.04 6.20 5.53
C LYS A 104 9.04 5.25 4.90
N THR A 105 9.95 4.70 5.70
CA THR A 105 11.09 3.89 5.23
C THR A 105 10.70 2.47 4.81
N GLN A 106 9.75 1.85 5.50
CA GLN A 106 9.38 0.45 5.27
C GLN A 106 8.24 0.28 4.26
N PHE A 107 7.43 1.32 4.02
CA PHE A 107 6.25 1.21 3.15
C PHE A 107 6.24 2.24 2.02
N ILE A 108 6.30 3.54 2.33
CA ILE A 108 6.15 4.59 1.30
C ILE A 108 7.33 4.59 0.33
N GLU A 109 8.57 4.56 0.85
CA GLU A 109 9.79 4.61 0.05
C GLU A 109 9.93 3.39 -0.89
N PRO A 110 9.68 2.14 -0.45
CA PRO A 110 9.72 0.98 -1.34
C PRO A 110 8.57 0.93 -2.36
N LEU A 111 7.38 1.43 -2.01
CA LEU A 111 6.19 1.33 -2.85
C LEU A 111 6.14 2.40 -3.96
N SER A 112 6.67 3.59 -3.70
CA SER A 112 6.72 4.70 -4.66
C SER A 112 7.37 4.34 -6.01
N PRO A 113 8.59 3.74 -6.08
CA PRO A 113 9.20 3.37 -7.34
C PRO A 113 8.44 2.25 -8.06
N LYS A 114 7.85 1.30 -7.32
CA LYS A 114 7.04 0.20 -7.88
C LYS A 114 5.79 0.73 -8.59
N VAL A 115 5.05 1.64 -7.95
CA VAL A 115 3.88 2.31 -8.54
C VAL A 115 4.27 3.10 -9.79
N LYS A 116 5.39 3.82 -9.74
CA LYS A 116 5.88 4.60 -10.89
C LYS A 116 6.21 3.70 -12.07
N LEU A 117 6.98 2.63 -11.85
CA LEU A 117 7.36 1.68 -12.90
C LEU A 117 6.13 1.11 -13.61
N VAL A 118 5.15 0.57 -12.87
CA VAL A 118 3.94 0.01 -13.49
C VAL A 118 3.16 1.09 -14.26
N GLY A 119 3.12 2.33 -13.74
CA GLY A 119 2.51 3.46 -14.45
C GLY A 119 3.22 3.79 -15.78
N ASP A 120 4.55 3.80 -15.78
CA ASP A 120 5.38 4.06 -16.97
C ASP A 120 5.22 2.93 -18.00
N LEU A 121 5.17 1.68 -17.56
CA LEU A 121 4.93 0.49 -18.39
C LEU A 121 3.55 0.52 -19.04
N LEU A 122 2.48 0.77 -18.27
CA LEU A 122 1.12 0.89 -18.80
C LEU A 122 0.98 2.03 -19.80
N THR A 123 1.61 3.17 -19.52
CA THR A 123 1.62 4.33 -20.43
C THR A 123 2.32 3.98 -21.73
N SER A 124 3.45 3.28 -21.66
CA SER A 124 4.22 2.83 -22.82
C SER A 124 3.42 1.82 -23.66
N ALA A 125 2.80 0.84 -23.02
CA ALA A 125 1.95 -0.16 -23.68
C ALA A 125 0.80 0.49 -24.48
N ARG A 126 0.11 1.46 -23.86
CA ARG A 126 -0.99 2.19 -24.50
C ARG A 126 -0.52 3.02 -25.70
N LYS A 127 0.67 3.63 -25.63
CA LYS A 127 1.25 4.41 -26.74
C LYS A 127 1.62 3.54 -27.95
N VAL A 128 2.08 2.32 -27.70
CA VAL A 128 2.48 1.37 -28.76
C VAL A 128 1.27 0.66 -29.38
N GLY A 129 0.07 0.85 -28.82
CA GLY A 129 -1.15 0.26 -29.35
C GLY A 129 -1.29 -1.23 -29.01
N CYS A 130 -0.79 -1.65 -27.84
CA CYS A 130 -0.97 -3.01 -27.34
C CYS A 130 -2.45 -3.26 -26.98
N THR A 131 -3.28 -3.52 -27.99
CA THR A 131 -4.70 -3.88 -27.82
C THR A 131 -5.02 -5.30 -28.29
N ASP A 132 -4.14 -5.95 -29.06
CA ASP A 132 -4.45 -7.18 -29.81
C ASP A 132 -3.33 -8.24 -29.72
N ASP A 133 -3.72 -9.53 -29.86
CA ASP A 133 -3.00 -10.83 -29.75
C ASP A 133 -1.59 -10.97 -30.39
N SER A 134 -1.08 -9.97 -31.12
CA SER A 134 0.13 -10.10 -31.95
C SER A 134 1.45 -9.72 -31.27
N MET A 135 1.43 -9.36 -29.98
CA MET A 135 2.55 -8.71 -29.29
C MET A 135 3.08 -9.51 -28.08
N GLN A 136 3.22 -10.83 -28.24
CA GLN A 136 3.83 -11.72 -27.23
C GLN A 136 5.18 -11.17 -26.71
N GLY A 137 6.05 -10.65 -27.59
CA GLY A 137 7.35 -10.11 -27.20
C GLY A 137 7.32 -8.82 -26.35
N PHE A 138 6.26 -8.01 -26.45
CA PHE A 138 6.14 -6.83 -25.59
C PHE A 138 5.71 -7.21 -24.17
N ALA A 139 4.87 -8.23 -24.03
CA ALA A 139 4.47 -8.73 -22.72
C ALA A 139 5.61 -9.47 -22.00
N GLU A 140 6.45 -10.21 -22.72
CA GLU A 140 7.70 -10.75 -22.18
C GLU A 140 8.61 -9.62 -21.67
N TYR A 141 8.79 -8.55 -22.45
CA TYR A 141 9.51 -7.35 -21.99
C TYR A 141 8.89 -6.72 -20.73
N LEU A 142 7.56 -6.60 -20.65
CA LEU A 142 6.89 -6.08 -19.45
C LEU A 142 7.17 -6.96 -18.22
N ILE A 143 7.11 -8.28 -18.39
CA ILE A 143 7.38 -9.24 -17.32
C ILE A 143 8.85 -9.11 -16.86
N ASP A 144 9.80 -9.06 -17.78
CA ASP A 144 11.22 -8.91 -17.44
C ASP A 144 11.50 -7.61 -16.68
N GLN A 145 10.88 -6.49 -17.09
CA GLN A 145 11.02 -5.20 -16.40
C GLN A 145 10.44 -5.25 -14.98
N LEU A 146 9.33 -5.98 -14.79
CA LEU A 146 8.71 -6.15 -13.48
C LEU A 146 9.55 -7.05 -12.57
N ASP A 147 10.03 -8.18 -13.08
CA ASP A 147 10.80 -9.15 -12.30
C ASP A 147 12.14 -8.57 -11.84
N GLN A 148 12.84 -7.86 -12.74
CA GLN A 148 14.08 -7.16 -12.41
C GLN A 148 13.87 -6.16 -11.25
N HIS A 149 12.83 -5.33 -11.34
CA HIS A 149 12.57 -4.31 -10.32
C HIS A 149 11.92 -4.83 -9.03
N LEU A 150 11.23 -5.97 -9.07
CA LEU A 150 10.69 -6.61 -7.87
C LEU A 150 11.76 -7.38 -7.11
N THR A 151 12.79 -7.87 -7.79
CA THR A 151 13.91 -8.62 -7.18
C THR A 151 14.99 -7.69 -6.61
N ASP A 152 15.11 -6.48 -7.14
CA ASP A 152 16.09 -5.46 -6.71
C ASP A 152 15.60 -4.55 -5.55
N ALA A 153 14.42 -4.83 -4.95
CA ALA A 153 13.80 -4.02 -3.89
C ALA A 153 13.69 -4.79 -2.57
#